data_AF-A0A6S6TG72-F1
#
_entry.id   AF-A0A6S6TG72-F1
#
_cell.length_a   1.000
_cell.length_b   1.000
_cell.length_c   1.000
_cell.angle_alpha   90.00
_cell.angle_beta   90.00
_cell.angle_gamma   90.00
#
_symmetry.space_group_name_H-M   'P 1'
#
loop_
_entity.id
_entity.type
_entity.pdbx_description
1 polymer ?
#
loop_
_entity_poly.entity_id
_entity_poly.type
_entity_poly.pdbx_seq_one_letter_code
_entity_poly.pdbx_strand_id
1 'polypeptide(L)'
;MEVTGHYDTDPLDLLCHLAFDAPLRTRKQRADYLRKNNPDFFDQYGDEARAILQTLLSKYTEFGPSQLAIPSALEVAPISDHGNIIEIAELFGGVLPMKTAFDQMDNLLYTH
;
A
#
# COMPACT_ATOMS: atom_id res chain seq x y z
N MET A 1 -32.39 12.13 1.85
CA MET A 1 -31.29 13.07 1.53
C MET A 1 -30.39 13.09 2.76
N GLU A 2 -29.14 12.67 2.78
CA GLU A 2 -28.15 12.31 1.77
C GLU A 2 -27.21 11.25 2.38
N VAL A 3 -26.64 10.41 1.53
CA VAL A 3 -25.60 9.43 1.86
C VAL A 3 -24.24 10.00 1.47
N THR A 4 -23.35 10.24 2.43
CA THR A 4 -21.90 10.44 2.22
C THR A 4 -21.20 10.16 3.55
N GLY A 5 -20.22 9.29 3.75
CA GLY A 5 -19.31 8.58 2.86
C GLY A 5 -18.02 8.41 3.66
N HIS A 6 -17.66 7.17 4.01
CA HIS A 6 -16.36 6.67 4.47
C HIS A 6 -15.46 7.61 5.32
N TYR A 7 -15.36 7.28 6.62
CA TYR A 7 -14.25 7.68 7.49
C TYR A 7 -12.95 7.00 7.02
N ASP A 8 -12.34 7.59 5.99
CA ASP A 8 -11.05 7.18 5.40
C ASP A 8 -9.86 7.93 6.01
N THR A 9 -10.08 8.65 7.09
CA THR A 9 -9.08 9.44 7.80
C THR A 9 -8.53 8.67 9.00
N ASP A 10 -7.22 8.46 9.02
CA ASP A 10 -6.49 8.01 10.21
C ASP A 10 -6.78 8.97 11.38
N PRO A 11 -6.91 8.50 12.64
CA PRO A 11 -7.05 9.38 13.80
C PRO A 11 -6.00 10.50 13.88
N LEU A 12 -4.77 10.25 13.41
CA LEU A 12 -3.72 11.26 13.33
C LEU A 12 -4.01 12.31 12.26
N ASP A 13 -4.56 11.89 11.12
CA ASP A 13 -4.98 12.78 10.03
C ASP A 13 -6.10 13.73 10.53
N LEU A 14 -7.06 13.22 11.30
CA LEU A 14 -8.12 14.02 11.93
C LEU A 14 -7.57 15.08 12.90
N LEU A 15 -6.56 14.73 13.71
CA LEU A 15 -5.89 15.69 14.59
C LEU A 15 -5.13 16.77 13.80
N CYS A 16 -4.44 16.40 12.71
CA CYS A 16 -3.73 17.35 11.85
C CYS A 16 -4.67 18.30 11.11
N HIS A 17 -5.83 17.82 10.64
CA HIS A 17 -6.85 18.65 10.01
C HIS A 17 -7.44 19.67 10.99
N LEU A 18 -7.81 19.21 12.18
CA LEU A 18 -8.39 20.07 13.23
C LEU A 18 -7.39 21.10 13.77
N ALA A 19 -6.09 20.76 13.81
CA ALA A 19 -5.06 21.63 14.37
C ALA A 19 -4.46 22.62 13.35
N PHE A 20 -4.45 22.30 12.04
CA PHE A 20 -3.66 23.05 11.05
C PHE A 20 -4.38 23.39 9.74
N ASP A 21 -5.67 23.06 9.59
CA ASP A 21 -6.44 23.31 8.35
C ASP A 21 -5.76 22.73 7.08
N ALA A 22 -4.90 21.73 7.28
CA ALA A 22 -4.11 21.12 6.24
C ALA A 22 -5.01 20.21 5.37
N PRO A 23 -4.84 20.21 4.04
CA PRO A 23 -5.57 19.29 3.18
C PRO A 23 -5.12 17.87 3.51
N LEU A 24 -6.03 17.11 4.11
CA LEU A 24 -5.88 15.68 4.36
C LEU A 24 -5.55 14.99 3.04
N ARG A 25 -4.31 14.51 2.88
CA ARG A 25 -4.01 13.66 1.74
C ARG A 25 -4.78 12.37 1.92
N THR A 26 -5.80 12.19 1.10
CA THR A 26 -6.56 10.94 1.03
C THR A 26 -5.61 9.78 0.75
N ARG A 27 -5.97 8.57 1.18
CA ARG A 27 -5.22 7.34 0.89
C ARG A 27 -4.87 7.21 -0.58
N LYS A 28 -5.80 7.59 -1.46
CA LYS A 28 -5.61 7.68 -2.91
C LYS A 28 -4.48 8.62 -3.31
N GLN A 29 -4.42 9.83 -2.74
CA GLN A 29 -3.35 10.78 -3.03
C GLN A 29 -1.99 10.28 -2.58
N ARG A 30 -1.89 9.58 -1.45
CA ARG A 30 -0.62 8.96 -1.00
C ARG A 30 -0.15 7.88 -1.96
N ALA A 31 -1.04 6.96 -2.35
CA ALA A 31 -0.71 5.91 -3.31
C ALA A 31 -0.34 6.48 -4.70
N ASP A 32 -1.08 7.49 -5.19
CA ASP A 32 -0.77 8.14 -6.46
C ASP A 32 0.55 8.92 -6.41
N TYR A 33 0.86 9.55 -5.27
CA TYR A 33 2.14 10.20 -5.05
C TYR A 33 3.29 9.19 -5.08
N LEU A 34 3.16 8.06 -4.39
CA LEU A 34 4.15 6.99 -4.37
C LEU A 34 4.38 6.47 -5.80
N ARG A 35 3.32 6.15 -6.56
CA ARG A 35 3.43 5.70 -7.97
C ARG A 35 4.16 6.70 -8.87
N LYS A 36 3.86 7.99 -8.72
CA LYS A 36 4.40 9.04 -9.61
C LYS A 36 5.82 9.48 -9.25
N ASN A 37 6.14 9.54 -7.96
CA ASN A 37 7.38 10.14 -7.48
C ASN A 37 8.44 9.11 -7.06
N ASN A 38 8.09 7.82 -6.99
CA ASN A 38 9.01 6.74 -6.62
C ASN A 38 9.03 5.62 -7.67
N PRO A 39 9.23 5.91 -8.97
CA PRO A 39 9.32 4.85 -10.00
C PRO A 39 10.50 3.90 -9.73
N ASP A 40 11.63 4.44 -9.26
CA ASP A 40 12.85 3.68 -8.94
C ASP A 40 12.60 2.55 -7.92
N PHE A 41 11.66 2.76 -6.98
CA PHE A 41 11.27 1.74 -6.01
C PHE A 41 10.58 0.54 -6.67
N PHE A 42 9.80 0.73 -7.73
CA PHE A 42 9.18 -0.37 -8.46
C PHE A 42 10.12 -1.01 -9.47
N ASP A 43 11.06 -0.23 -10.01
CA ASP A 43 11.98 -0.67 -11.04
C ASP A 43 13.05 -1.66 -10.56
N GLN A 44 13.27 -1.76 -9.25
CA GLN A 44 14.12 -2.81 -8.65
C GLN A 44 13.49 -4.21 -8.70
N TYR A 45 12.20 -4.33 -9.02
CA TYR A 45 11.47 -5.60 -9.05
C TYR A 45 11.03 -5.98 -10.48
N GLY A 46 11.00 -7.30 -10.74
CA GLY A 46 10.44 -7.86 -11.96
C GLY A 46 8.93 -7.68 -12.07
N ASP A 47 8.37 -7.96 -13.25
CA ASP A 47 6.98 -7.65 -13.60
C ASP A 47 5.95 -8.23 -12.60
N GLU A 48 6.14 -9.48 -12.17
CA GLU A 48 5.22 -10.13 -11.22
C GLU A 48 5.26 -9.52 -9.83
N ALA A 49 6.47 -9.33 -9.26
CA ALA A 49 6.64 -8.69 -7.95
C ALA A 49 6.13 -7.24 -7.97
N ARG A 50 6.35 -6.52 -9.08
CA ARG A 50 5.81 -5.18 -9.30
C ARG A 50 4.28 -5.18 -9.34
N ALA A 51 3.66 -6.14 -10.03
CA ALA A 51 2.22 -6.28 -10.08
C ALA A 51 1.60 -6.53 -8.69
N ILE A 52 2.27 -7.31 -7.84
CA ILE A 52 1.86 -7.53 -6.44
C ILE A 52 1.90 -6.21 -5.65
N LEU A 53 2.99 -5.44 -5.75
CA LEU A 53 3.09 -4.13 -5.09
C LEU A 53 1.99 -3.14 -5.56
N GLN A 54 1.70 -3.12 -6.86
CA GLN A 54 0.62 -2.28 -7.42
C GLN A 54 -0.77 -2.72 -6.94
N THR A 55 -0.97 -4.03 -6.80
CA THR A 55 -2.22 -4.60 -6.27
C THR A 55 -2.40 -4.24 -4.81
N LEU A 56 -1.35 -4.36 -4.00
CA LEU A 56 -1.36 -3.96 -2.59
C LEU A 56 -1.69 -2.47 -2.44
N LEU A 57 -1.07 -1.59 -3.25
CA LEU A 57 -1.41 -0.17 -3.26
C LEU A 57 -2.86 0.09 -3.64
N SER A 58 -3.40 -0.67 -4.60
CA SER A 58 -4.80 -0.53 -5.00
C SER A 58 -5.74 -0.96 -3.87
N LYS A 59 -5.47 -2.09 -3.22
CA LYS A 59 -6.21 -2.55 -2.03
C LYS A 59 -6.13 -1.55 -0.88
N TYR A 60 -4.96 -0.96 -0.64
CA TYR A 60 -4.77 0.12 0.33
C TYR A 60 -5.68 1.31 0.05
N THR A 61 -5.79 1.73 -1.21
CA THR A 61 -6.66 2.86 -1.57
C THR A 61 -8.14 2.58 -1.40
N GLU A 62 -8.58 1.32 -1.61
CA GLU A 62 -9.99 0.93 -1.58
C GLU A 62 -10.48 0.56 -0.17
N PHE A 63 -9.67 -0.19 0.57
CA PHE A 63 -10.08 -0.83 1.83
C PHE A 63 -9.27 -0.37 3.04
N GLY A 64 -8.17 0.38 2.83
CA GLY A 64 -7.37 0.98 3.90
C GLY A 64 -6.12 0.20 4.33
N PRO A 65 -5.42 0.71 5.37
CA PRO A 65 -4.10 0.20 5.79
C PRO A 65 -4.11 -1.24 6.30
N SER A 66 -5.26 -1.74 6.78
CA SER A 66 -5.39 -3.14 7.21
C SER A 66 -5.13 -4.12 6.07
N GLN A 67 -5.31 -3.71 4.80
CA GLN A 67 -5.00 -4.54 3.64
C GLN A 67 -3.52 -4.63 3.29
N LEU A 68 -2.64 -3.89 3.98
CA LEU A 68 -1.19 -4.02 3.83
C LEU A 68 -0.58 -4.95 4.89
N ALA A 69 -1.40 -5.51 5.78
CA ALA A 69 -0.93 -6.42 6.83
C ALA A 69 -0.45 -7.75 6.25
N ILE A 70 0.82 -8.06 6.44
CA ILE A 70 1.47 -9.30 5.99
C ILE A 70 1.47 -10.30 7.17
N PRO A 71 1.21 -11.61 6.95
CA PRO A 71 1.03 -12.27 5.65
C PRO A 71 -0.38 -12.22 5.06
N SER A 72 -1.39 -11.79 5.82
CA SER A 72 -2.80 -11.93 5.41
C SER A 72 -3.14 -11.25 4.08
N ALA A 73 -2.49 -10.13 3.74
CA ALA A 73 -2.69 -9.47 2.46
C ALA A 73 -2.30 -10.32 1.24
N LEU A 74 -1.33 -11.23 1.40
CA LEU A 74 -0.86 -12.12 0.34
C LEU A 74 -1.80 -13.30 0.10
N GLU A 75 -2.60 -13.66 1.11
CA GLU A 75 -3.53 -14.79 1.07
C GLU A 75 -4.87 -14.43 0.40
N VAL A 76 -5.05 -13.19 -0.04
CA VAL A 76 -6.30 -12.67 -0.60
C VAL A 76 -6.14 -12.38 -2.09
N ALA A 77 -7.12 -12.83 -2.88
CA ALA A 77 -7.17 -12.55 -4.32
C ALA A 77 -7.15 -11.02 -4.61
N PRO A 78 -6.49 -10.59 -5.69
CA PRO A 78 -5.83 -11.41 -6.70
C PRO A 78 -4.36 -11.76 -6.35
N ILE A 79 -3.86 -11.39 -5.16
CA ILE A 79 -2.45 -11.65 -4.80
C ILE A 79 -2.19 -13.15 -4.63
N SER A 80 -3.13 -13.86 -4.01
CA SER A 80 -3.08 -15.32 -3.86
C SER A 80 -3.03 -16.09 -5.19
N ASP A 81 -3.40 -15.46 -6.31
CA ASP A 81 -3.38 -16.09 -7.62
C ASP A 81 -1.95 -16.20 -8.19
N HIS A 82 -1.00 -15.46 -7.61
CA HIS A 82 0.43 -15.55 -7.91
C HIS A 82 1.14 -16.72 -7.21
N GLY A 83 0.42 -17.47 -6.37
CA GLY A 83 0.96 -18.63 -5.65
C GLY A 83 0.87 -18.48 -4.13
N ASN A 84 1.50 -19.40 -3.43
CA ASN A 84 1.60 -19.36 -1.98
C ASN A 84 2.65 -18.32 -1.52
N ILE A 85 2.69 -18.02 -0.22
CA ILE A 85 3.57 -17.00 0.36
C ILE A 85 5.05 -17.24 0.01
N ILE A 86 5.51 -18.49 -0.05
CA ILE A 86 6.89 -18.82 -0.39
C ILE A 86 7.17 -18.53 -1.86
N GLU A 87 6.27 -18.93 -2.76
CA GLU A 87 6.39 -18.65 -4.20
C GLU A 87 6.40 -17.14 -4.47
N ILE A 88 5.50 -16.40 -3.81
CA ILE A 88 5.49 -14.93 -3.86
C ILE A 88 6.80 -14.36 -3.34
N ALA A 89 7.32 -14.87 -2.22
CA ALA A 89 8.57 -14.38 -1.65
C ALA A 89 9.76 -14.57 -2.59
N GLU A 90 9.81 -15.67 -3.34
CA GLU A 90 10.86 -15.90 -4.35
C GLU A 90 10.87 -14.83 -5.45
N LEU A 91 9.71 -14.24 -5.81
CA LEU A 91 9.64 -13.13 -6.76
C LEU A 91 10.39 -11.88 -6.29
N PHE A 92 10.58 -11.74 -4.97
CA PHE A 92 11.36 -10.65 -4.35
C PHE A 92 12.80 -11.07 -4.02
N GLY A 93 13.19 -12.32 -4.27
CA GLY A 93 14.49 -12.89 -3.87
C GLY A 93 14.48 -13.56 -2.48
N GLY A 94 13.31 -13.88 -1.96
CA GLY A 94 13.10 -14.60 -0.70
C GLY A 94 12.31 -13.81 0.33
N VAL A 95 12.03 -14.45 1.48
CA VAL A 95 11.14 -13.90 2.53
C VAL A 95 11.65 -12.59 3.12
N LEU A 96 12.96 -12.48 3.36
CA LEU A 96 13.56 -11.26 3.93
C LEU A 96 13.54 -10.07 2.95
N PRO A 97 13.97 -10.23 1.68
CA PRO A 97 13.77 -9.20 0.66
C PRO A 97 12.31 -8.79 0.47
N MET A 98 11.38 -9.75 0.45
CA MET A 98 9.93 -9.46 0.34
C MET A 98 9.45 -8.59 1.50
N LYS A 99 9.79 -8.96 2.74
CA LYS A 99 9.43 -8.16 3.92
C LYS A 99 10.01 -6.74 3.80
N THR A 100 11.26 -6.63 3.36
CA THR A 100 11.94 -5.34 3.19
C THR A 100 11.23 -4.48 2.14
N ALA A 101 10.79 -5.07 1.02
CA ALA A 101 10.01 -4.38 0.00
C ALA A 101 8.70 -3.79 0.57
N PHE A 102 7.98 -4.56 1.38
CA PHE A 102 6.73 -4.10 1.99
C PHE A 102 6.96 -3.03 3.07
N ASP A 103 7.96 -3.20 3.93
CA ASP A 103 8.33 -2.17 4.91
C ASP A 103 8.74 -0.87 4.21
N GLN A 104 9.48 -0.94 3.10
CA GLN A 104 9.85 0.23 2.30
C GLN A 104 8.62 0.89 1.68
N MET A 105 7.70 0.12 1.09
CA MET A 105 6.45 0.65 0.52
C MET A 105 5.61 1.37 1.58
N ASP A 106 5.47 0.79 2.77
CA ASP A 106 4.72 1.38 3.88
C ASP A 106 5.36 2.70 4.33
N ASN A 107 6.68 2.72 4.50
CA ASN A 107 7.41 3.97 4.81
C ASN A 107 7.20 5.04 3.74
N LEU A 108 7.28 4.69 2.45
CA LEU A 108 7.08 5.62 1.34
C LEU A 108 5.65 6.17 1.27
N LEU A 109 4.64 5.45 1.79
CA LEU A 109 3.27 5.95 1.90
C LEU A 109 3.13 7.07 2.94
N TYR A 110 3.93 7.06 4.02
CA TYR A 110 3.78 7.97 5.16
C TYR A 110 4.89 9.03 5.32
N THR A 111 5.99 8.93 4.57
CA THR A 111 7.11 9.88 4.69
C THR A 111 6.84 11.26 4.06
N HIS A 112 5.67 11.48 3.44
CA HIS A 112 5.39 12.68 2.62
C HIS A 112 4.03 13.33 2.79
#